data_AF-A0A414ZVL1-F1
#
_entry.id   AF-A0A414ZVL1-F1
#
_cell.length_a   1.000
_cell.length_b   1.000
_cell.length_c   1.000
_cell.angle_alpha   90.00
_cell.angle_beta   90.00
_cell.angle_gamma   90.00
#
_symmetry.space_group_name_H-M   'P 1'
#
loop_
_entity.id
_entity.type
_entity.pdbx_description
1 polymer ?
#
loop_
_entity_poly.entity_id
_entity_poly.type
_entity_poly.pdbx_seq_one_letter_code
_entity_poly.pdbx_strand_id
1 'polypeptide(L)' 'MTDANRKPWLTASEQIDHLKSRGVHFSLMSEEDARAYLEKNSNYFRLRAYRLGFPKVEEGARKGSMQI' A
#
# COMPACT_ATOMS: atom_id res chain seq x y z
N MET A 1 4.97 -26.52 7.17
CA MET A 1 4.97 -25.38 6.23
C MET A 1 4.87 -24.12 7.08
N THR A 2 5.96 -23.36 7.21
CA THR A 2 6.07 -22.24 8.17
C THR A 2 5.32 -21.01 7.66
N ASP A 3 4.43 -20.46 8.47
CA ASP A 3 3.59 -19.26 8.25
C ASP A 3 4.41 -17.94 8.07
N ALA A 4 5.71 -18.04 7.81
CA ALA A 4 6.67 -16.94 7.76
C ALA A 4 6.48 -15.95 6.59
N ASN A 5 5.52 -16.21 5.70
CA ASN A 5 5.27 -15.39 4.51
C ASN A 5 3.95 -14.59 4.58
N ARG A 6 3.18 -14.70 5.68
CA ARG A 6 2.04 -13.83 5.92
C ARG A 6 2.54 -12.51 6.49
N LYS A 7 2.63 -11.48 5.64
CA LYS A 7 2.81 -10.11 6.13
C LYS A 7 1.62 -9.77 7.03
N PRO A 8 1.85 -9.41 8.31
CA PRO A 8 0.76 -9.04 9.20
C PRO A 8 0.01 -7.83 8.63
N TRP A 9 -1.30 -7.82 8.83
CA TRP A 9 -2.11 -6.65 8.53
C TRP A 9 -1.76 -5.56 9.54
N LEU A 10 -1.20 -4.46 9.06
CA LEU A 10 -0.93 -3.29 9.88
C LEU A 10 -2.23 -2.55 10.16
N THR A 11 -2.44 -2.15 11.41
CA THR A 11 -3.44 -1.16 11.83
C THR A 11 -3.20 0.18 11.16
N ALA A 12 -4.19 1.08 11.16
CA ALA A 12 -4.02 2.40 10.56
C ALA A 12 -2.86 3.20 11.18
N SER A 13 -2.64 3.09 12.50
CA SER A 13 -1.51 3.75 13.16
C SER A 13 -0.18 3.18 12.68
N GLU A 14 -0.05 1.84 12.64
CA GLU A 14 1.17 1.18 12.15
C GLU A 14 1.43 1.48 10.66
N GLN A 15 0.38 1.70 9.87
CA GLN A 15 0.52 2.14 8.48
C GLN A 15 1.09 3.56 8.38
N ILE A 16 0.62 4.50 9.21
CA ILE A 16 1.17 5.86 9.27
C ILE A 16 2.66 5.81 9.65
N ASP A 17 3.01 5.08 10.71
CA ASP A 17 4.40 4.94 11.16
C ASP A 17 5.28 4.31 10.08
N HIS A 18 4.77 3.28 9.39
CA HIS A 18 5.49 2.65 8.29
C HIS A 18 5.75 3.64 7.15
N LEU A 19 4.75 4.44 6.75
CA LEU A 19 4.90 5.47 5.71
C LEU A 19 5.96 6.50 6.12
N LYS A 20 5.96 6.96 7.37
CA LYS A 20 6.97 7.88 7.91
C LYS A 20 8.36 7.29 7.88
N SER A 21 8.51 6.01 8.27
CA SER A 21 9.81 5.31 8.23
C SER A 21 10.40 5.23 6.80
N ARG A 22 9.55 5.34 5.78
CA ARG A 22 9.92 5.35 4.36
C ARG A 22 10.09 6.75 3.76
N GLY A 23 9.98 7.80 4.58
CA GLY A 23 10.14 9.18 4.15
C GLY A 23 8.89 9.81 3.53
N VAL A 24 7.70 9.23 3.74
CA VAL A 24 6.44 9.86 3.30
C VAL A 24 6.08 10.98 4.28
N HIS A 25 5.72 12.14 3.73
CA HIS A 25 5.33 13.33 4.49
C HIS A 25 3.85 13.63 4.28
N PHE A 26 3.17 14.02 5.35
CA PHE A 26 1.74 14.34 5.37
C PHE A 26 1.55 15.87 5.26
N SER A 27 1.93 16.45 4.10
CA SER A 27 1.89 17.91 3.90
C SER A 27 0.54 18.45 3.42
N LEU A 28 -0.29 17.60 2.81
CA LEU A 28 -1.60 17.97 2.27
C LEU A 28 -2.77 17.64 3.20
N MET A 29 -2.54 16.79 4.20
CA MET A 29 -3.52 16.38 5.20
C MET A 29 -2.78 16.06 6.50
N SER A 30 -3.42 16.21 7.66
CA SER A 30 -2.77 15.88 8.93
C SER A 30 -2.59 14.36 9.08
N GLU A 31 -1.65 13.94 9.96
CA GLU A 31 -1.46 12.52 10.29
C GLU A 31 -2.73 11.90 10.92
N GLU A 32 -3.45 12.67 11.74
CA GLU A 32 -4.70 12.23 12.36
C GLU A 32 -5.83 12.05 11.33
N ASP A 33 -5.97 12.98 10.38
CA ASP A 33 -6.94 12.85 9.30
C ASP A 33 -6.59 11.67 8.39
N ALA A 34 -5.30 11.44 8.13
CA ALA A 34 -4.83 10.31 7.34
C ALA A 34 -5.14 8.98 8.05
N ARG A 35 -4.89 8.90 9.36
CA ARG A 35 -5.23 7.73 10.18
C ARG A 35 -6.74 7.48 10.18
N ALA A 36 -7.55 8.50 10.44
CA ALA A 36 -9.01 8.38 10.43
C ALA A 36 -9.55 7.96 9.05
N TYR A 37 -8.92 8.42 7.97
CA TYR A 37 -9.24 7.97 6.63
C TYR A 37 -8.92 6.49 6.42
N LEU A 38 -7.74 6.03 6.83
CA LEU A 38 -7.30 4.63 6.70
C LEU A 38 -8.14 3.66 7.55
N GLU A 39 -8.60 4.10 8.74
CA GLU A 39 -9.50 3.32 9.59
C GLU A 39 -10.88 3.11 8.94
N LYS A 40 -11.40 4.15 8.28
CA LYS A 40 -12.74 4.13 7.66
C LYS A 40 -12.74 3.53 6.25
N ASN A 41 -11.62 3.61 5.54
CA ASN A 41 -11.52 3.18 4.15
C ASN A 41 -10.64 1.93 4.02
N SER A 42 -11.28 0.76 3.87
CA SER A 42 -10.58 -0.46 3.45
C SER A 42 -10.16 -0.35 1.97
N ASN A 43 -9.04 0.33 1.72
CA ASN A 43 -8.51 0.58 0.37
C ASN A 43 -7.94 -0.65 -0.31
N TYR A 44 -7.78 -1.76 0.41
CA TYR A 44 -7.19 -2.99 -0.09
C TYR A 44 -7.92 -3.53 -1.33
N PHE A 45 -9.26 -3.56 -1.31
CA PHE A 45 -10.05 -4.05 -2.44
C PHE A 45 -9.98 -3.13 -3.66
N ARG A 46 -10.01 -1.80 -3.45
CA ARG A 46 -9.83 -0.81 -4.53
C ARG A 46 -8.46 -0.93 -5.19
N LEU A 47 -7.39 -1.03 -4.40
CA LEU A 47 -6.02 -1.20 -4.92
C LEU A 47 -5.81 -2.52 -5.66
N ARG A 48 -6.52 -3.58 -5.26
CA ARG A 48 -6.46 -4.88 -5.95
C ARG A 48 -7.24 -4.87 -7.27
N ALA A 49 -8.39 -4.21 -7.30
CA ALA A 49 -9.14 -3.98 -8.55
C ALA A 49 -8.32 -3.15 -9.55
N TYR A 50 -7.67 -2.08 -9.09
CA TYR A 50 -6.75 -1.30 -9.93
C TYR A 50 -5.59 -2.13 -10.49
N ARG A 51 -5.00 -3.02 -9.68
CA ARG A 51 -3.94 -3.93 -10.14
C ARG A 51 -4.39 -4.93 -11.21
N LEU A 52 -5.66 -5.32 -11.26
CA LEU A 52 -6.15 -6.23 -12.30
C LEU A 52 -6.28 -5.55 -13.66
N GLY A 53 -6.40 -4.21 -13.69
CA GLY A 53 -6.58 -3.43 -14.92
C GLY A 53 -5.30 -3.14 -15.70
N PHE A 54 -4.12 -3.38 -15.10
CA PHE A 54 -2.83 -3.14 -15.76
C PHE A 54 -2.09 -4.48 -15.94
N PRO A 55 -1.69 -4.88 -17.15
CA PRO A 55 -0.88 -6.07 -17.31
C PRO A 55 0.53 -5.85 -16.71
N LYS A 56 1.26 -6.94 -16.47
CA LYS A 56 2.67 -6.83 -16.08
C LYS A 56 3.52 -6.53 -17.30
N VAL A 57 4.63 -5.85 -17.07
CA VAL A 57 5.66 -5.66 -18.10
C VAL A 57 6.37 -6.99 -18.31
N GLU A 58 6.32 -7.53 -19.52
CA GLU A 58 6.87 -8.85 -19.85
C GLU A 58 8.37 -8.82 -20.23
N GLU A 59 8.88 -7.65 -20.63
CA GLU A 59 10.24 -7.50 -21.16
C GLU A 59 10.96 -6.21 -20.69
N GLY A 60 12.29 -6.21 -20.77
CA GLY A 60 13.13 -5.07 -20.42
C GLY A 60 13.40 -4.90 -18.91
N ALA A 61 14.02 -3.78 -18.54
CA ALA A 61 14.48 -3.52 -17.17
C ALA A 61 13.36 -3.49 -16.10
N ARG A 62 12.10 -3.33 -16.52
CA ARG A 62 10.92 -3.31 -15.64
C ARG A 62 10.16 -4.63 -15.63
N LYS A 63 10.71 -5.69 -16.22
CA LYS A 63 10.06 -7.01 -16.29
C LYS A 63 9.54 -7.46 -14.91
N GLY A 64 8.27 -7.84 -14.85
CA GLY A 64 7.58 -8.26 -13.63
C GLY A 64 6.92 -7.13 -12.81
N SER A 65 7.16 -5.86 -13.15
CA SER A 65 6.44 -4.71 -12.57
C SER A 65 5.08 -4.54 -13.23
N MET A 66 4.13 -3.91 -12.53
CA MET A 66 2.87 -3.48 -13.15
C MET A 66 3.18 -2.43 -14.23
N GLN A 67 2.49 -2.49 -15.37
CA GLN A 67 2.52 -1.44 -16.38
C GLN A 67 1.68 -0.25 -15.90
N ILE A 68 2.23 0.48 -14.92
CA ILE A 68 1.73 1.77 -14.44
C ILE A 68 2.65 2.90 -14.92
#